data_AF-A0A533HWJ8-F1
#
_entry.id   AF-A0A533HWJ8-F1
#
_cell.length_a   1.000
_cell.length_b   1.000
_cell.length_c   1.000
_cell.angle_alpha   90.00
_cell.angle_beta   90.00
_cell.angle_gamma   90.00
#
_symmetry.space_group_name_H-M   'P 1'
#
loop_
_entity.id
_entity.type
_entity.pdbx_description
1 polymer ?
#
loop_
_entity_poly.entity_id
_entity_poly.type
_entity_poly.pdbx_seq_one_letter_code
_entity_poly.pdbx_strand_id
1 'polypeptide(L)'
;MVKKIKKNSSYSYNDRNIKPTLSDISGPIEEPLLDVNGETASIVKRFFAYLIDLAIYLPIAFVFQYTTANLRAQGGAENERNALYMTISIVIFAVLLYGYLPHKWQGQTIGKKLLKIRLVPTDNKKIEFSRYLIREFLIKVTVGWAAVPVSALFWLYETYILKRKDSIMLYDRLLNMRVVAATEQPKVEKVKEDKEK
;
A
#
# COMPACT_ATOMS: atom_id res chain seq x y z
N MET A 1 -24.11 -10.85 -65.70
CA MET A 1 -24.07 -9.40 -65.38
C MET A 1 -23.22 -9.22 -64.11
N VAL A 2 -21.93 -8.97 -64.26
CA VAL A 2 -20.95 -8.94 -63.14
C VAL A 2 -20.73 -7.48 -62.73
N LYS A 3 -21.06 -7.14 -61.47
CA LYS A 3 -20.85 -5.80 -60.90
C LYS A 3 -19.34 -5.52 -60.76
N LYS A 4 -18.83 -4.52 -61.49
CA LYS A 4 -17.47 -4.01 -61.33
C LYS A 4 -17.33 -3.29 -59.98
N ILE A 5 -16.44 -3.77 -59.12
CA ILE A 5 -16.05 -3.12 -57.87
C ILE A 5 -15.12 -1.93 -58.21
N LYS A 6 -15.49 -0.70 -57.81
CA LYS A 6 -14.61 0.48 -57.89
C LYS A 6 -13.46 0.30 -56.90
N LYS A 7 -12.23 0.16 -57.39
CA LYS A 7 -11.03 0.28 -56.56
C LYS A 7 -10.89 1.74 -56.12
N ASN A 8 -10.93 1.99 -54.81
CA ASN A 8 -10.62 3.30 -54.25
C ASN A 8 -9.11 3.56 -54.43
N SER A 9 -8.79 4.79 -54.82
CA SER A 9 -7.45 5.25 -55.16
C SER A 9 -6.63 5.60 -53.91
N SER A 10 -5.55 4.84 -53.72
CA SER A 10 -4.21 5.28 -53.30
C SER A 10 -4.11 6.41 -52.27
N TYR A 11 -3.61 6.06 -51.07
CA TYR A 11 -2.94 6.99 -50.16
C TYR A 11 -1.84 7.75 -50.92
N SER A 12 -1.95 9.08 -50.97
CA SER A 12 -0.94 9.96 -51.56
C SER A 12 0.23 10.13 -50.59
N TYR A 13 1.41 9.61 -50.97
CA TYR A 13 2.67 9.65 -50.19
C TYR A 13 3.36 11.03 -50.18
N ASN A 14 2.59 12.11 -50.35
CA ASN A 14 3.12 13.47 -50.57
C ASN A 14 3.14 14.38 -49.33
N ASP A 15 2.91 13.82 -48.13
CA ASP A 15 2.80 14.58 -46.88
C ASP A 15 4.13 14.82 -46.14
N ARG A 16 5.27 14.56 -46.78
CA ARG A 16 6.60 14.68 -46.17
C ARG A 16 7.07 16.13 -45.90
N ASN A 17 6.27 17.13 -46.30
CA ASN A 17 6.59 18.56 -46.16
C ASN A 17 5.60 19.37 -45.30
N ILE A 18 4.71 18.71 -44.55
CA ILE A 18 3.96 19.41 -43.51
C ILE A 18 4.92 19.65 -42.33
N LYS A 19 5.29 20.91 -42.07
CA LYS A 19 5.96 21.26 -40.81
C LYS A 19 5.01 20.88 -39.68
N PRO A 20 5.45 20.10 -38.66
CA PRO A 20 4.58 19.75 -37.54
C PRO A 20 4.09 21.04 -36.90
N THR A 21 2.79 21.28 -36.97
CA THR A 21 2.15 22.38 -36.28
C THR A 21 2.22 22.09 -34.79
N LEU A 22 2.60 23.07 -33.96
CA LEU A 22 2.73 22.94 -32.50
C LEU A 22 1.44 22.43 -31.80
N SER A 23 0.31 22.38 -32.50
CA SER A 23 -0.94 21.73 -32.08
C SER A 23 -0.84 20.21 -31.94
N ASP A 24 0.12 19.57 -32.61
CA ASP A 24 0.26 18.10 -32.66
C ASP A 24 1.02 17.55 -31.43
N ILE A 25 1.53 18.44 -30.57
CA ILE A 25 2.12 18.10 -29.26
C ILE A 25 1.04 18.09 -28.16
N SER A 26 -0.24 17.98 -28.53
CA SER A 26 -1.33 17.70 -27.61
C SER A 26 -1.40 16.21 -27.26
N GLY A 27 -0.27 15.61 -26.90
CA GLY A 27 -0.30 14.44 -26.03
C GLY A 27 -1.07 14.80 -24.76
N PRO A 28 -1.79 13.85 -24.13
CA PRO A 28 -2.48 14.14 -22.88
C PRO A 28 -1.49 14.79 -21.94
N ILE A 29 -1.79 16.03 -21.51
CA ILE A 29 -1.00 16.75 -20.51
C ILE A 29 -1.00 15.83 -19.29
N GLU A 30 0.10 15.09 -19.10
CA GLU A 30 0.23 14.21 -17.94
C GLU A 30 0.18 15.14 -16.72
N GLU A 31 -0.94 15.10 -15.99
CA GLU A 31 -1.08 15.92 -14.79
C GLU A 31 0.16 15.72 -13.92
N PRO A 32 0.86 16.81 -13.55
CA PRO A 32 2.09 16.69 -12.80
C PRO A 32 1.81 15.98 -11.47
N LEU A 33 2.55 14.90 -11.22
CA LEU A 33 2.43 14.15 -9.98
C LEU A 33 2.89 15.00 -8.81
N LEU A 34 1.98 15.27 -7.87
CA LEU A 34 2.26 16.11 -6.72
C LEU A 34 3.09 15.37 -5.67
N ASP A 35 3.98 16.12 -5.00
CA ASP A 35 4.73 15.71 -3.81
C ASP A 35 5.62 14.48 -3.98
N VAL A 36 6.00 14.14 -5.22
CA VAL A 36 6.85 12.98 -5.55
C VAL A 36 8.19 13.00 -4.82
N ASN A 37 8.80 14.19 -4.75
CA ASN A 37 10.07 14.41 -4.06
C ASN A 37 9.87 14.92 -2.62
N GLY A 38 8.66 14.82 -2.08
CA GLY A 38 8.32 15.33 -0.74
C GLY A 38 8.85 14.45 0.38
N GLU A 39 8.95 15.03 1.58
CA GLU A 39 9.35 14.28 2.77
C GLU A 39 8.31 13.20 3.12
N THR A 40 8.81 12.04 3.55
CA THR A 40 7.96 10.92 3.95
C THR A 40 7.14 11.27 5.19
N ALA A 41 5.82 11.12 5.13
CA ALA A 41 4.95 11.41 6.28
C ALA A 41 5.30 10.54 7.49
N SER A 42 5.25 11.13 8.70
CA SER A 42 5.44 10.42 9.97
C SER A 42 4.48 9.24 10.14
N ILE A 43 4.98 8.17 10.76
CA ILE A 43 4.23 6.93 11.05
C ILE A 43 2.92 7.23 11.79
N VAL A 44 2.93 8.21 12.71
CA VAL A 44 1.79 8.59 13.53
C VAL A 44 0.66 9.16 12.66
N LYS A 45 0.98 10.05 11.72
CA LYS A 45 0.00 10.59 10.77
C LYS A 45 -0.59 9.49 9.89
N ARG A 46 0.24 8.54 9.44
CA ARG A 46 -0.23 7.40 8.64
C ARG A 46 -1.21 6.52 9.43
N PHE A 47 -0.90 6.25 10.70
CA PHE A 47 -1.74 5.46 11.59
C PHE A 47 -3.09 6.14 11.86
N PHE A 48 -3.10 7.43 12.23
CA PHE A 48 -4.37 8.14 12.45
C PHE A 48 -5.19 8.28 11.16
N ALA A 49 -4.57 8.46 9.99
CA ALA A 49 -5.30 8.48 8.72
C ALA A 49 -6.01 7.15 8.47
N TYR A 50 -5.33 6.04 8.78
CA TYR A 50 -5.91 4.70 8.69
C TYR A 50 -7.07 4.52 9.66
N LEU A 51 -6.93 4.95 10.92
CA LEU A 51 -8.02 4.88 11.91
C LEU A 51 -9.24 5.70 11.50
N ILE A 52 -9.05 6.90 10.96
CA ILE A 52 -10.16 7.74 10.47
C ILE A 52 -10.87 7.06 9.30
N ASP A 53 -10.11 6.53 8.34
CA ASP A 53 -10.68 5.81 7.20
C ASP A 53 -11.52 4.60 7.66
N LEU A 54 -11.08 3.86 8.69
CA LEU A 54 -11.84 2.75 9.28
C LEU A 54 -13.06 3.23 10.07
N ALA A 55 -12.93 4.31 10.85
CA ALA A 55 -14.03 4.87 11.63
C ALA A 55 -15.19 5.35 10.74
N ILE A 56 -14.91 5.73 9.51
CA ILE A 56 -15.94 6.07 8.51
C ILE A 56 -16.55 4.80 7.90
N TYR A 57 -15.71 3.83 7.53
CA TYR A 57 -16.17 2.64 6.80
C TYR A 57 -16.88 1.61 7.67
N LEU A 58 -16.33 1.28 8.84
CA LEU A 58 -16.83 0.17 9.67
C LEU A 58 -18.26 0.36 10.18
N PRO A 59 -18.69 1.53 10.68
CA PRO A 59 -20.06 1.70 11.13
C PRO A 59 -21.07 1.53 9.98
N ILE A 60 -20.75 2.06 8.80
CA ILE A 60 -21.59 1.93 7.60
C ILE A 60 -21.63 0.46 7.16
N ALA A 61 -20.47 -0.18 7.05
CA ALA A 61 -20.39 -1.60 6.71
C ALA A 61 -21.16 -2.48 7.70
N PHE A 62 -21.09 -2.17 9.00
CA PHE A 62 -21.84 -2.88 10.04
C PHE A 62 -23.35 -2.73 9.85
N VAL A 63 -23.86 -1.51 9.61
CA VAL A 63 -25.30 -1.28 9.37
C VAL A 63 -25.78 -2.06 8.14
N PHE A 64 -25.03 -2.01 7.04
CA PHE A 64 -25.37 -2.76 5.82
C PHE A 64 -25.36 -4.27 6.05
N GLN A 65 -24.32 -4.79 6.72
CA GLN A 65 -24.21 -6.23 7.01
C GLN A 65 -25.30 -6.71 7.97
N TYR A 66 -25.57 -5.94 9.02
CA TYR A 66 -26.64 -6.23 9.97
C TYR A 66 -28.00 -6.27 9.28
N THR A 67 -28.30 -5.27 8.45
CA THR A 67 -29.57 -5.20 7.71
C THR A 67 -29.70 -6.36 6.72
N THR A 68 -28.62 -6.67 6.00
CA THR A 68 -28.56 -7.80 5.07
C THR A 68 -28.84 -9.12 5.79
N ALA A 69 -28.21 -9.35 6.96
CA ALA A 69 -28.42 -10.57 7.74
C ALA A 69 -29.87 -10.70 8.24
N ASN A 70 -30.46 -9.59 8.72
CA ASN A 70 -31.85 -9.59 9.18
C ASN A 70 -32.85 -9.87 8.03
N LEU A 71 -32.64 -9.29 6.85
CA LEU A 71 -33.45 -9.55 5.67
C LEU A 71 -33.39 -11.04 5.28
N ARG A 72 -32.20 -11.63 5.23
CA ARG A 72 -32.05 -13.06 4.91
C ARG A 72 -32.70 -13.96 5.96
N ALA A 73 -32.60 -13.60 7.25
CA ALA A 73 -33.19 -14.38 8.34
C ALA A 73 -34.72 -14.39 8.30
N GLN A 74 -35.37 -13.32 7.83
CA GLN A 74 -36.82 -13.27 7.64
C GLN A 74 -37.30 -14.17 6.48
N GLY A 75 -36.42 -14.48 5.54
CA GLY A 75 -36.72 -15.33 4.38
C GLY A 75 -37.67 -14.66 3.37
N GLY A 76 -37.94 -15.38 2.27
CA GLY A 76 -38.78 -14.91 1.16
C GLY A 76 -37.98 -14.28 0.02
N ALA A 77 -38.52 -14.41 -1.20
CA ALA A 77 -37.83 -13.99 -2.43
C ALA A 77 -37.56 -12.47 -2.47
N GLU A 78 -38.49 -11.66 -1.99
CA GLU A 78 -38.37 -10.19 -1.93
C GLU A 78 -37.24 -9.77 -0.97
N ASN A 79 -37.17 -10.39 0.20
CA ASN A 79 -36.14 -10.08 1.21
C ASN A 79 -34.75 -10.53 0.75
N GLU A 80 -34.63 -11.68 0.08
CA GLU A 80 -33.36 -12.12 -0.49
C GLU A 80 -32.86 -11.14 -1.56
N ARG A 81 -33.77 -10.65 -2.42
CA ARG A 81 -33.44 -9.63 -3.41
C ARG A 81 -32.99 -8.32 -2.77
N ASN A 82 -33.68 -7.87 -1.72
CA ASN A 82 -33.29 -6.67 -0.97
C ASN A 82 -31.93 -6.86 -0.26
N ALA A 83 -31.65 -8.04 0.30
CA ALA A 83 -30.36 -8.38 0.88
C ALA A 83 -29.22 -8.35 -0.16
N LEU A 84 -29.49 -8.82 -1.38
CA LEU A 84 -28.55 -8.69 -2.50
C LEU A 84 -28.29 -7.23 -2.85
N TYR A 85 -29.33 -6.39 -2.93
CA TYR A 85 -29.15 -4.95 -3.16
C TYR A 85 -28.29 -4.29 -2.08
N MET A 86 -28.54 -4.59 -0.80
CA MET A 86 -27.71 -4.10 0.30
C MET A 86 -26.25 -4.53 0.15
N THR A 87 -26.01 -5.80 -0.22
CA THR A 87 -24.66 -6.34 -0.44
C THR A 87 -23.95 -5.61 -1.60
N ILE A 88 -24.64 -5.37 -2.71
CA ILE A 88 -24.09 -4.65 -3.86
C ILE A 88 -23.81 -3.19 -3.50
N SER A 89 -24.72 -2.54 -2.77
CA SER A 89 -24.58 -1.15 -2.34
C SER A 89 -23.34 -0.94 -1.47
N ILE A 90 -23.02 -1.83 -0.52
CA ILE A 90 -21.81 -1.67 0.31
C ILE A 90 -20.52 -1.87 -0.50
N VAL A 91 -20.53 -2.75 -1.51
CA VAL A 91 -19.39 -2.93 -2.43
C VAL A 91 -19.19 -1.68 -3.28
N ILE A 92 -20.26 -1.13 -3.86
CA ILE A 92 -20.19 0.13 -4.61
C ILE A 92 -19.67 1.26 -3.73
N PHE A 93 -20.20 1.39 -2.50
CA PHE A 93 -19.73 2.38 -1.54
C PHE A 93 -18.23 2.24 -1.27
N ALA A 94 -17.73 1.03 -1.05
CA ALA A 94 -16.30 0.79 -0.82
C ALA A 94 -15.44 1.16 -2.04
N VAL A 95 -15.88 0.82 -3.25
CA VAL A 95 -15.20 1.20 -4.51
C VAL A 95 -15.16 2.72 -4.67
N LEU A 96 -16.23 3.43 -4.34
CA LEU A 96 -16.26 4.89 -4.38
C LEU A 96 -15.32 5.50 -3.33
N LEU A 97 -15.33 4.97 -2.11
CA LEU A 97 -14.56 5.50 -0.98
C LEU A 97 -13.05 5.29 -1.15
N TYR A 98 -12.63 4.14 -1.68
CA TYR A 98 -11.22 3.74 -1.72
C TYR A 98 -10.61 3.63 -3.12
N GLY A 99 -11.43 3.60 -4.17
CA GLY A 99 -10.97 3.71 -5.56
C GLY A 99 -11.16 5.12 -6.09
N TYR A 100 -12.42 5.57 -6.16
CA TYR A 100 -12.77 6.82 -6.84
C TYR A 100 -12.24 8.06 -6.12
N LEU A 101 -12.42 8.16 -4.80
CA LEU A 101 -11.93 9.31 -4.03
C LEU A 101 -10.39 9.45 -4.11
N PRO A 102 -9.58 8.41 -3.85
CA PRO A 102 -8.12 8.53 -3.99
C PRO A 102 -7.69 8.82 -5.43
N HIS A 103 -8.37 8.27 -6.43
CA HIS A 103 -8.06 8.59 -7.81
C HIS A 103 -8.31 10.07 -8.12
N LYS A 104 -9.45 10.62 -7.68
CA LYS A 104 -9.82 12.03 -7.88
C LYS A 104 -9.02 13.02 -7.03
N TRP A 105 -8.62 12.62 -5.82
CA TRP A 105 -7.83 13.45 -4.90
C TRP A 105 -6.33 13.16 -4.96
N GLN A 106 -5.86 12.62 -6.10
CA GLN A 106 -4.43 12.39 -6.37
C GLN A 106 -3.75 11.64 -5.22
N GLY A 107 -4.32 10.51 -4.81
CA GLY A 107 -3.76 9.62 -3.80
C GLY A 107 -4.20 9.87 -2.35
N GLN A 108 -5.24 10.68 -2.12
CA GLN A 108 -5.76 10.94 -0.78
C GLN A 108 -7.09 10.22 -0.53
N THR A 109 -7.17 9.45 0.56
CA THR A 109 -8.44 9.05 1.19
C THR A 109 -8.92 10.16 2.13
N ILE A 110 -10.13 10.04 2.70
CA ILE A 110 -10.68 11.06 3.61
C ILE A 110 -9.74 11.30 4.79
N GLY A 111 -9.29 10.25 5.48
CA GLY A 111 -8.37 10.37 6.62
C GLY A 111 -7.02 10.97 6.22
N LYS A 112 -6.48 10.58 5.06
CA LYS A 112 -5.23 11.15 4.54
C LYS A 112 -5.36 12.63 4.21
N LYS A 113 -6.48 13.04 3.61
CA LYS A 113 -6.77 14.43 3.28
C LYS A 113 -6.88 15.29 4.55
N LEU A 114 -7.55 14.79 5.58
CA LEU A 114 -7.66 15.47 6.88
C LEU A 114 -6.29 15.67 7.54
N LEU A 115 -5.41 14.68 7.46
CA LEU A 115 -4.06 14.76 8.03
C LEU A 115 -3.01 15.35 7.08
N LYS A 116 -3.43 15.85 5.91
CA LYS A 116 -2.59 16.47 4.88
C LYS A 116 -1.42 15.56 4.45
N ILE A 117 -1.70 14.28 4.26
CA ILE A 117 -0.76 13.30 3.71
C ILE A 117 -1.33 12.71 2.42
N ARG A 118 -0.47 12.13 1.58
CA ARG A 118 -0.84 11.64 0.26
C ARG A 118 -0.09 10.36 -0.08
N LEU A 119 -0.71 9.50 -0.89
CA LEU A 119 -0.05 8.38 -1.52
C LEU A 119 0.66 8.85 -2.79
N VAL A 120 1.95 8.55 -2.88
CA VAL A 120 2.83 8.93 -3.98
C VAL A 120 3.45 7.64 -4.56
N PRO A 121 3.58 7.53 -5.89
CA PRO A 121 4.25 6.39 -6.53
C PRO A 121 5.76 6.42 -6.28
N THR A 122 6.36 5.25 -6.10
CA THR A 122 7.82 5.11 -5.95
C THR A 122 8.56 5.14 -7.29
N ASP A 123 7.86 4.87 -8.39
CA ASP A 123 8.40 4.77 -9.75
C ASP A 123 8.13 6.03 -10.59
N ASN A 124 7.64 7.11 -9.96
CA ASN A 124 7.24 8.38 -10.61
C ASN A 124 6.21 8.22 -11.73
N LYS A 125 5.47 7.10 -11.77
CA LYS A 125 4.41 6.84 -12.74
C LYS A 125 3.05 7.09 -12.13
N LYS A 126 2.10 7.56 -12.95
CA LYS A 126 0.72 7.78 -12.52
C LYS A 126 0.12 6.49 -11.94
N ILE A 127 -0.45 6.59 -10.75
CA ILE A 127 -1.09 5.46 -10.09
C ILE A 127 -2.44 5.17 -10.77
N GLU A 128 -2.59 3.96 -11.29
CA GLU A 128 -3.85 3.48 -11.84
C GLU A 128 -4.94 3.34 -10.77
N PHE A 129 -6.20 3.49 -11.18
CA PHE A 129 -7.36 3.27 -10.32
C PHE A 129 -7.37 1.89 -9.65
N SER A 130 -6.98 0.84 -10.39
CA SER A 130 -6.85 -0.54 -9.92
C SER A 130 -5.91 -0.64 -8.70
N ARG A 131 -4.76 0.03 -8.75
CA ARG A 131 -3.78 0.06 -7.65
C ARG A 131 -4.35 0.72 -6.40
N TYR A 132 -5.15 1.77 -6.54
CA TYR A 132 -5.85 2.36 -5.40
C TYR A 132 -6.84 1.39 -4.78
N LEU A 133 -7.68 0.71 -5.57
CA LEU A 133 -8.63 -0.28 -5.05
C LEU A 133 -7.92 -1.43 -4.33
N ILE A 134 -6.86 -1.98 -4.93
CA ILE A 134 -6.12 -3.08 -4.30
C ILE A 134 -5.53 -2.62 -2.97
N ARG A 135 -4.87 -1.46 -2.94
CA ARG A 135 -4.17 -0.99 -1.75
C ARG A 135 -5.11 -0.49 -0.65
N GLU A 136 -6.07 0.35 -1.01
CA GLU A 136 -6.91 1.08 -0.05
C GLU A 136 -8.19 0.32 0.33
N PHE A 137 -8.67 -0.59 -0.52
CA PHE A 137 -9.83 -1.44 -0.21
C PHE A 137 -9.41 -2.87 0.11
N LEU A 138 -8.91 -3.65 -0.86
CA LEU A 138 -8.62 -5.08 -0.66
C LEU A 138 -7.63 -5.29 0.48
N ILE A 139 -6.41 -4.75 0.37
CA ILE A 139 -5.39 -4.94 1.40
C ILE A 139 -5.85 -4.36 2.74
N LYS A 140 -6.44 -3.16 2.77
CA LYS A 140 -6.86 -2.51 4.01
C LYS A 140 -7.95 -3.31 4.76
N VAL A 141 -8.94 -3.82 4.04
CA VAL A 141 -10.12 -4.47 4.62
C VAL A 141 -9.87 -5.96 4.90
N THR A 142 -9.15 -6.67 4.03
CA THR A 142 -8.93 -8.12 4.18
C THR A 142 -7.65 -8.45 4.95
N VAL A 143 -6.52 -7.81 4.60
CA VAL A 143 -5.20 -8.12 5.17
C VAL A 143 -4.80 -7.11 6.26
N GLY A 144 -5.40 -5.93 6.27
CA GLY A 144 -4.98 -4.80 7.12
C GLY A 144 -4.98 -5.14 8.61
N TRP A 145 -5.94 -5.96 9.05
CA TRP A 145 -6.03 -6.43 10.43
C TRP A 145 -4.79 -7.20 10.88
N ALA A 146 -4.13 -7.94 9.99
CA ALA A 146 -2.86 -8.63 10.27
C ALA A 146 -1.64 -7.78 9.91
N ALA A 147 -1.68 -7.06 8.79
CA ALA A 147 -0.56 -6.26 8.31
C ALA A 147 -0.21 -5.07 9.23
N VAL A 148 -1.22 -4.43 9.84
CA VAL A 148 -1.01 -3.31 10.77
C VAL A 148 -0.23 -3.72 12.02
N PRO A 149 -0.62 -4.75 12.79
CA PRO A 149 0.15 -5.18 13.95
C PRO A 149 1.53 -5.70 13.57
N VAL A 150 1.68 -6.42 12.45
CA VAL A 150 3.00 -6.86 11.96
C VAL A 150 3.90 -5.67 11.65
N SER A 151 3.38 -4.63 10.98
CA SER A 151 4.14 -3.41 10.69
C SER A 151 4.53 -2.66 11.97
N ALA A 152 3.65 -2.62 12.97
CA ALA A 152 3.93 -2.01 14.26
C ALA A 152 5.02 -2.78 15.03
N LEU A 153 4.97 -4.11 15.03
CA LEU A 153 6.01 -4.96 15.63
C LEU A 153 7.36 -4.78 14.94
N PHE A 154 7.38 -4.73 13.61
CA PHE A 154 8.60 -4.49 12.85
C PHE A 154 9.21 -3.12 13.16
N TRP A 155 8.38 -2.07 13.26
CA TRP A 155 8.83 -0.74 13.66
C TRP A 155 9.38 -0.69 15.09
N LEU A 156 8.74 -1.39 16.04
CA LEU A 156 9.25 -1.57 17.40
C LEU A 156 10.60 -2.31 17.38
N TYR A 157 10.70 -3.38 16.59
CA TYR A 157 11.95 -4.13 16.42
C TYR A 157 13.07 -3.24 15.89
N GLU A 158 12.84 -2.46 14.84
CA GLU A 158 13.82 -1.50 14.31
C GLU A 158 14.25 -0.47 15.36
N THR A 159 13.28 0.09 16.10
CA THR A 159 13.53 1.15 17.07
C THR A 159 14.30 0.66 18.29
N TYR A 160 13.95 -0.51 18.82
CA TYR A 160 14.51 -1.03 20.07
C TYR A 160 15.73 -1.92 19.88
N ILE A 161 15.85 -2.63 18.75
CA ILE A 161 16.88 -3.67 18.54
C ILE A 161 17.89 -3.23 17.49
N LEU A 162 17.46 -2.83 16.29
CA LEU A 162 18.40 -2.50 15.19
C LEU A 162 19.18 -1.20 15.40
N LYS A 163 18.62 -0.23 16.13
CA LYS A 163 19.39 0.96 16.56
C LYS A 163 20.47 0.65 17.60
N ARG A 164 20.58 -0.58 18.11
CA ARG A 164 21.65 -0.97 19.03
C ARG A 164 22.88 -1.39 18.23
N LYS A 165 23.93 -0.58 18.35
CA LYS A 165 25.25 -0.83 17.74
C LYS A 165 25.94 -2.10 18.26
N ASP A 166 25.62 -2.49 19.50
CA ASP A 166 26.09 -3.74 20.13
C ASP A 166 24.88 -4.66 20.35
N SER A 167 24.68 -5.62 19.45
CA SER A 167 23.59 -6.60 19.53
C SER A 167 23.93 -7.65 20.60
N ILE A 168 23.80 -7.27 21.88
CA ILE A 168 23.77 -8.20 23.00
C ILE A 168 22.33 -8.71 23.12
N MET A 169 22.13 -10.03 23.17
CA MET A 169 20.80 -10.62 23.32
C MET A 169 20.14 -10.16 24.63
N LEU A 170 18.80 -10.09 24.66
CA LEU A 170 18.08 -9.55 25.82
C LEU A 170 18.37 -10.32 27.12
N TYR A 171 18.48 -11.65 27.05
CA TYR A 171 18.77 -12.47 28.23
C TYR A 171 20.22 -12.34 28.69
N ASP A 172 21.18 -12.20 27.77
CA ASP A 172 22.57 -11.90 28.10
C ASP A 172 22.67 -10.59 28.87
N ARG A 173 21.93 -9.55 28.44
CA ARG A 173 21.88 -8.27 29.15
C ARG A 173 21.21 -8.39 30.52
N LEU A 174 20.14 -9.18 30.65
CA LEU A 174 19.49 -9.44 31.94
C LEU A 174 20.48 -10.05 32.95
N LEU A 175 21.42 -10.84 32.45
CA LEU A 175 22.43 -11.56 33.24
C LEU A 175 23.81 -10.86 33.23
N ASN A 176 23.93 -9.65 32.68
CA ASN A 176 25.19 -8.93 32.50
C ASN A 176 26.30 -9.74 31.79
N MET A 177 25.91 -10.56 30.81
CA MET A 177 26.80 -11.36 29.97
C MET A 177 26.94 -10.74 28.56
N ARG A 178 28.04 -11.08 27.87
CA ARG A 178 28.22 -10.82 26.44
C ARG A 178 28.96 -11.98 25.79
N VAL A 179 28.51 -12.41 24.61
CA VAL A 179 29.19 -13.44 23.82
C VAL A 179 30.28 -12.78 22.98
N VAL A 180 31.52 -13.25 23.16
CA VAL A 180 32.69 -12.85 22.34
C VAL A 180 33.21 -14.08 21.61
N ALA A 181 33.78 -13.88 20.41
CA ALA A 181 34.42 -14.96 19.66
C ALA A 181 35.56 -15.56 20.50
N ALA A 182 35.58 -16.88 20.63
CA ALA A 182 36.60 -17.58 21.39
C ALA A 182 37.92 -17.58 20.60
N THR A 183 38.96 -16.98 21.16
CA THR A 183 40.34 -17.19 20.72
C THR A 183 40.92 -18.32 21.57
N GLU A 184 41.45 -19.36 20.93
CA GLU A 184 42.15 -20.44 21.64
C GLU A 184 43.28 -19.84 22.50
N GLN A 185 43.23 -20.05 23.82
CA GLN A 185 44.30 -19.56 24.69
C GLN A 185 45.55 -20.41 24.49
N PRO A 186 46.73 -19.81 24.31
CA PRO A 186 47.97 -20.57 24.24
C PRO A 186 48.16 -21.35 25.54
N LYS A 187 48.40 -22.67 25.41
CA LYS A 187 48.73 -23.55 26.55
C LYS A 187 49.92 -22.95 27.30
N VAL A 188 49.70 -22.58 28.56
CA VAL A 188 50.78 -22.22 29.47
C VAL A 188 51.55 -23.51 29.79
N GLU A 189 52.66 -23.74 29.09
CA GLU A 189 53.64 -24.75 29.49
C GLU A 189 54.22 -24.32 30.85
N LYS A 190 53.95 -25.12 31.88
CA LYS A 190 54.61 -24.99 33.17
C LYS A 190 56.09 -25.33 32.97
N VAL A 191 56.93 -24.30 32.88
CA VAL A 191 58.38 -24.46 33.01
C VAL A 191 58.63 -25.06 34.40
N LYS A 192 59.17 -26.28 34.42
CA LYS A 192 59.67 -26.91 35.65
C LYS A 192 60.84 -26.04 36.13
N GLU A 193 60.70 -25.41 37.29
CA GLU A 193 61.84 -24.84 38.00
C GLU A 193 62.84 -25.96 38.26
N ASP A 194 63.99 -25.86 37.61
CA ASP A 194 65.17 -26.65 37.93
C ASP A 194 65.53 -26.38 39.39
N LYS A 195 65.30 -27.38 40.24
CA LYS A 195 65.89 -27.40 41.57
C LYS A 195 67.34 -27.82 41.41
N GLU A 196 68.22 -26.83 41.51
CA GLU A 196 69.64 -27.00 41.84
C GLU A 196 69.80 -28.04 42.96
N LYS A 197 70.67 -29.03 42.72
CA LYS A 197 71.59 -29.63 43.68
C LYS A 197 72.61 -30.50 42.98
#